data_AF-A0A846B5P7-F1
#
_entry.id   AF-A0A846B5P7-F1
#
_cell.length_a   1.000
_cell.length_b   1.000
_cell.length_c   1.000
_cell.angle_alpha   90.00
_cell.angle_beta   90.00
_cell.angle_gamma   90.00
#
_symmetry.space_group_name_H-M   'P 1'
#
loop_
_entity.id
_entity.type
_entity.pdbx_description
1 polymer ?
#
loop_
_entity_poly.entity_id
_entity_poly.type
_entity_poly.pdbx_seq_one_letter_code
_entity_poly.pdbx_strand_id
1 'polypeptide(L)' 'MLQVKNQLTLQECLELPPGEGDIIYEFIDGKAIAKMSPKFFHSKLTRALLYLIDEWCEGKGQVFREWAVKLTRQG' A
#
# COMPACT_ATOMS: atom_id res chain seq x y z
N MET A 1 11.22 -21.14 -26.44
CA MET A 1 10.48 -19.90 -26.79
C MET A 1 10.20 -19.14 -25.50
N LEU A 2 10.40 -17.82 -25.53
CA LEU A 2 10.53 -16.92 -24.37
C LEU A 2 9.34 -17.00 -23.40
N GLN A 3 9.63 -17.11 -22.11
CA GLN A 3 8.65 -16.96 -21.03
C GLN A 3 8.02 -15.57 -21.11
N VAL A 4 6.70 -15.51 -21.32
CA VAL A 4 5.94 -14.28 -21.15
C VAL A 4 5.92 -13.96 -19.65
N LYS A 5 6.79 -13.05 -19.22
CA LYS A 5 6.62 -12.36 -17.93
C LYS A 5 5.38 -11.48 -18.06
N ASN A 6 4.20 -12.01 -17.69
CA ASN A 6 2.99 -11.20 -17.58
C ASN A 6 3.17 -10.23 -16.41
N GLN A 7 3.61 -9.01 -16.71
CA GLN A 7 3.58 -7.90 -15.77
C GLN A 7 2.18 -7.30 -15.78
N LEU A 8 1.62 -7.10 -14.59
CA LEU A 8 0.36 -6.38 -14.38
C LEU A 8 0.56 -4.88 -14.67
N THR A 9 -0.46 -4.27 -15.25
CA THR A 9 -0.63 -2.82 -15.23
C THR A 9 -1.15 -2.36 -13.86
N LEU A 10 -1.03 -1.07 -13.56
CA LEU A 10 -1.60 -0.49 -12.34
C LEU A 10 -3.12 -0.70 -12.28
N GLN A 11 -3.81 -0.58 -13.42
CA GLN A 11 -5.27 -0.78 -13.47
C GLN A 11 -5.64 -2.22 -13.12
N GLU A 12 -4.98 -3.20 -13.76
CA GLU A 12 -5.23 -4.61 -13.45
C GLU A 12 -4.92 -4.93 -11.99
N CYS A 13 -3.89 -4.31 -11.39
CA CYS A 13 -3.59 -4.49 -9.97
C CYS A 13 -4.69 -3.92 -9.05
N LEU A 14 -5.30 -2.77 -9.40
CA LEU A 14 -6.38 -2.16 -8.64
C LEU A 14 -7.71 -2.90 -8.79
N GLU A 15 -7.87 -3.66 -9.88
CA GLU A 15 -9.05 -4.48 -10.18
C GLU A 15 -8.92 -5.92 -9.64
N LEU A 16 -7.78 -6.26 -9.01
CA LEU A 16 -7.64 -7.55 -8.35
C LEU A 16 -8.75 -7.73 -7.30
N PRO A 17 -9.35 -8.93 -7.21
CA PRO A 17 -10.28 -9.20 -6.14
C PRO A 17 -9.57 -9.03 -4.78
N PRO A 18 -10.31 -8.66 -3.72
CA PRO A 18 -9.75 -8.77 -2.38
C PRO A 18 -9.24 -10.20 -2.19
N GLY A 19 -8.00 -10.36 -1.71
CA GLY A 19 -7.39 -11.67 -1.50
C GLY A 19 -8.20 -12.52 -0.52
N GLU A 20 -7.84 -13.80 -0.39
CA GLU A 20 -8.38 -14.60 0.73
C GLU A 20 -7.85 -14.05 2.06
N GLY A 21 -8.76 -13.61 2.93
CA GLY A 21 -8.40 -12.83 4.12
C GLY A 21 -8.07 -11.37 3.78
N ASP A 22 -7.88 -10.51 4.77
CA ASP A 22 -7.58 -9.07 4.58
C ASP A 22 -6.14 -8.83 4.03
N ILE A 23 -5.77 -9.53 2.95
CA ILE A 23 -4.46 -9.41 2.29
C ILE A 23 -4.48 -8.18 1.39
N ILE A 24 -3.60 -7.24 1.71
CA ILE A 24 -3.34 -6.03 0.92
C ILE A 24 -2.16 -6.32 -0.02
N TYR A 25 -2.28 -5.93 -1.29
CA TYR A 25 -1.20 -6.04 -2.26
C TYR A 25 -0.50 -4.70 -2.49
N GLU A 26 0.82 -4.73 -2.58
CA GLU A 26 1.66 -3.61 -3.03
C GLU A 26 2.03 -3.83 -4.50
N PHE A 27 1.81 -2.82 -5.35
CA PHE A 27 2.16 -2.87 -6.77
C PHE A 27 3.61 -2.41 -6.99
N ILE A 28 4.50 -3.35 -7.32
CA ILE A 28 5.94 -3.10 -7.49
C ILE A 28 6.41 -3.72 -8.81
N ASP A 29 6.94 -2.89 -9.72
CA ASP A 29 7.52 -3.30 -11.01
C ASP A 29 6.64 -4.25 -11.84
N GLY A 30 5.34 -3.94 -11.90
CA GLY A 30 4.37 -4.73 -12.64
C GLY A 30 3.94 -6.01 -11.92
N LYS A 31 4.10 -6.09 -10.60
CA LYS A 31 3.69 -7.25 -9.79
C LYS A 31 2.86 -6.81 -8.60
N ALA A 32 1.83 -7.59 -8.28
CA ALA A 32 1.12 -7.48 -7.01
C ALA A 32 1.83 -8.35 -5.96
N ILE A 33 2.40 -7.74 -4.94
CA ILE A 33 3.14 -8.40 -3.87
C ILE A 33 2.31 -8.32 -2.59
N ALA A 34 1.93 -9.47 -2.02
CA ALA A 34 1.16 -9.49 -0.80
C ALA A 34 1.96 -8.89 0.36
N LYS A 35 1.37 -7.92 1.06
CA LYS A 35 1.90 -7.41 2.32
C LYS A 35 1.76 -8.48 3.39
N MET A 36 2.76 -8.60 4.24
CA MET A 36 2.65 -9.45 5.42
C MET A 36 1.54 -8.93 6.33
N SER A 37 0.72 -9.83 6.90
CA SER A 37 -0.27 -9.43 7.90
C SER A 37 0.43 -8.82 9.11
N PRO A 38 -0.05 -7.67 9.62
CA PRO A 38 0.60 -6.99 10.72
C PRO A 38 0.53 -7.81 12.00
N LYS A 39 1.67 -7.91 12.70
CA LYS A 39 1.76 -8.54 14.03
C LYS A 39 1.57 -7.51 15.13
N PHE A 40 1.24 -7.96 16.35
CA PHE A 40 0.97 -7.08 17.49
C PHE A 40 2.00 -5.96 17.70
N PHE A 41 3.30 -6.29 17.73
CA PHE A 41 4.36 -5.29 17.94
C PHE A 41 4.47 -4.30 16.78
N HIS A 42 4.31 -4.79 15.55
CA HIS A 42 4.28 -3.93 14.37
C HIS A 42 3.12 -2.93 14.48
N SER A 43 1.89 -3.40 14.74
CA SER A 43 0.73 -2.53 14.90
C SER A 43 0.89 -1.52 16.04
N LYS A 44 1.48 -1.93 17.17
CA LYS A 44 1.72 -1.04 18.32
C LYS A 44 2.73 0.06 17.98
N LEU A 45 3.82 -0.30 17.30
CA LEU A 45 4.85 0.64 16.88
C LEU A 45 4.30 1.60 15.82
N THR A 46 3.64 1.09 14.78
CA THR A 46 3.05 1.92 13.73
C THR A 46 2.06 2.91 14.33
N ARG A 47 1.23 2.52 15.31
CA ARG A 47 0.35 3.46 16.03
C ARG A 47 1.12 4.58 16.74
N ALA A 48 2.15 4.24 17.52
CA ALA A 48 2.93 5.24 18.24
C ALA A 48 3.60 6.23 17.28
N LEU A 49 4.19 5.72 16.19
CA LEU A 49 4.86 6.54 15.19
C LEU A 49 3.90 7.53 14.51
N LEU A 50 2.70 7.09 14.13
CA LEU A 50 1.76 7.99 13.45
C LEU A 50 1.33 9.14 14.36
N TYR A 51 1.07 8.88 15.64
CA TYR A 51 0.69 9.96 16.57
C TYR A 51 1.80 11.00 16.72
N LEU A 52 3.06 10.55 16.79
CA LEU A 52 4.21 11.47 16.83
C LEU A 52 4.31 12.33 15.57
N ILE A 53 4.08 11.74 14.39
CA ILE A 53 4.12 12.48 13.12
C ILE A 53 2.92 13.42 13.01
N ASP A 54 1.71 12.96 13.37
CA ASP A 54 0.48 13.74 13.30
C ASP A 54 0.55 14.99 14.19
N GLU A 55 1.03 14.84 15.43
CA GLU A 55 1.28 15.96 16.35
C GLU A 55 2.35 16.92 15.79
N TRP A 56 3.46 16.40 15.28
CA TRP A 56 4.53 17.23 14.72
C TRP A 56 4.10 18.01 13.46
N CYS A 57 3.16 17.45 12.70
CA CYS A 57 2.67 17.98 11.44
C CYS A 57 1.30 18.67 11.55
N GLU A 58 0.88 19.07 12.75
CA GLU A 58 -0.41 19.72 12.96
C GLU A 58 -0.61 20.91 11.98
N GLY A 59 -1.74 20.91 11.27
CA GLY A 59 -2.09 21.93 10.27
C GLY A 59 -1.28 21.88 8.97
N LYS A 60 -0.39 20.90 8.76
CA LYS A 60 0.50 20.79 7.59
C LYS A 60 0.19 19.62 6.67
N GLY A 61 -0.81 18.81 6.98
CA GLY A 61 -1.17 17.65 6.17
C GLY A 61 -1.98 16.62 6.96
N GLN A 62 -1.95 15.38 6.48
CA GLN A 62 -2.65 14.25 7.09
C GLN A 62 -1.74 13.02 7.11
N VAL A 63 -1.88 12.20 8.15
CA VAL A 63 -1.09 10.99 8.38
C VAL A 63 -2.02 9.79 8.53
N PHE A 64 -1.96 8.83 7.59
CA PHE A 64 -2.81 7.64 7.59
C PHE A 64 -2.00 6.35 7.45
N ARG A 65 -2.52 5.24 8.00
CA ARG A 65 -2.03 3.89 7.71
C ARG A 65 -2.72 3.32 6.50
N GLU A 66 -2.01 2.46 5.77
CA GLU A 66 -2.55 1.63 4.68
C GLU A 66 -3.29 2.45 3.60
N TRP A 67 -2.85 3.70 3.36
CA TRP A 67 -3.48 4.55 2.36
C TRP A 67 -2.94 4.25 0.97
N ALA A 68 -3.81 3.81 0.06
CA ALA A 68 -3.50 3.66 -1.35
C ALA A 68 -3.92 4.93 -2.12
N VAL A 69 -2.99 5.51 -2.87
CA VAL A 69 -3.25 6.67 -3.73
C VAL A 69 -2.86 6.37 -5.18
N LYS A 70 -3.70 6.78 -6.12
CA LYS A 70 -3.37 6.81 -7.55
C LYS A 70 -3.01 8.24 -7.94
N LEU A 71 -1.74 8.46 -8.26
CA LEU A 71 -1.28 9.74 -8.75
C LEU A 71 -1.54 9.83 -10.26
N THR A 72 -2.33 10.81 -10.68
CA THR A 72 -2.57 11.11 -12.09
C THR A 72 -1.87 12.42 -12.42
N ARG A 73 -0.86 12.37 -13.29
CA ARG A 73 -0.27 13.60 -13.83
C ARG A 73 -1.23 14.21 -14.84
N GLN A 74 -1.65 15.45 -14.60
CA GLN A 74 -2.29 16.27 -15.62
C GLN A 74 -1.19 17.08 -16.30
N GLY A 75 -0.76 16.62 -17.49
CA GLY A 75 0.12 17.34 -18.44
C GLY A 75 1.25 18.16 -17.84
#